data_AF-A0A4S2RL90-F1
#
_entry.id   AF-A0A4S2RL90-F1
#
_cell.length_a   1.000
_cell.length_b   1.000
_cell.length_c   1.000
_cell.angle_alpha   90.00
_cell.angle_beta   90.00
_cell.angle_gamma   90.00
#
_symmetry.space_group_name_H-M   'P 1'
#
loop_
_entity.id
_entity.type
_entity.pdbx_description
1 polymer ?
#
loop_
_entity_poly.entity_id
_entity_poly.type
_entity_poly.pdbx_seq_one_letter_code
_entity_poly.pdbx_strand_id
1 'polypeptide(L)'
;MPYDDSPPSPESASSVSTERRWFARRSGLAVGAAVLAPTALAGWVLVQVTTGAGADDARPPRIVMPAASPTDAAAATPSSAPAEGPAKSPAAAPAKGPLAGKTVVIDPGHNTGNFKHTSEIDKKVDIGTNRKECDTTGTTTNSGYMEAEFTLDVSRRLRTVLEAKGLKVVLTHQADRPFGPCIDERARIGNEAAADAVVSVHADGVSEGNRGYHIILPAKVKGGAADTAKIVGPSRDLGERIASNFARTTGSAPANYLGSGTGLVVRDDLGGLNLSTQPKVFIECGNMRDAKDAALLTSPEWRQKAAQGIADGIVGFLGG
;
A
#
# COMPACT_ATOMS: atom_id res chain seq x y z
N MET A 1 50.41 -26.37 16.77
CA MET A 1 50.57 -24.90 16.75
C MET A 1 49.64 -24.36 17.81
N PRO A 2 50.12 -23.90 18.99
CA PRO A 2 49.23 -23.30 19.98
C PRO A 2 48.84 -21.88 19.53
N TYR A 3 47.58 -21.52 19.76
CA TYR A 3 47.01 -20.19 19.53
C TYR A 3 47.59 -19.20 20.56
N ASP A 4 47.93 -17.99 20.10
CA ASP A 4 48.41 -16.88 20.92
C ASP A 4 47.20 -16.09 21.46
N ASP A 5 47.09 -16.02 22.79
CA ASP A 5 45.99 -15.41 23.57
C ASP A 5 46.31 -13.96 24.02
N SER A 6 47.19 -13.26 23.31
CA SER A 6 47.54 -11.89 23.67
C SER A 6 46.42 -10.88 23.32
N PRO A 7 45.97 -10.02 24.25
CA PRO A 7 44.94 -9.01 23.99
C PRO A 7 45.46 -7.87 23.11
N PRO A 8 44.61 -7.27 22.24
CA PRO A 8 45.03 -6.18 21.37
C PRO A 8 45.39 -4.91 22.16
N SER A 9 46.36 -4.16 21.64
CA SER A 9 46.83 -2.89 22.22
C SER A 9 45.73 -1.80 22.15
N PRO A 10 45.63 -0.91 23.16
CA PRO A 10 44.60 0.12 23.18
C PRO A 10 44.88 1.21 22.13
N GLU A 11 43.87 1.52 21.31
CA GLU A 11 43.90 2.64 20.37
C GLU A 11 43.97 3.98 21.11
N SER A 12 44.98 4.77 20.77
CA SER A 12 45.21 6.11 21.26
C SER A 12 44.15 7.08 20.72
N ALA A 13 43.44 7.74 21.62
CA ALA A 13 42.67 8.93 21.34
C ALA A 13 43.58 10.07 20.86
N SER A 14 43.32 10.65 19.67
CA SER A 14 43.47 12.09 19.36
C SER A 14 43.37 12.34 17.85
N SER A 15 42.31 13.03 17.41
CA SER A 15 42.43 14.23 16.56
C SER A 15 41.04 14.84 16.34
N VAL A 16 40.72 15.80 17.20
CA VAL A 16 39.70 16.81 16.93
C VAL A 16 40.24 17.70 15.82
N SER A 17 39.56 17.78 14.67
CA SER A 17 39.77 18.85 13.69
C SER A 17 38.56 19.78 13.65
N THR A 18 38.66 20.84 14.44
CA THR A 18 37.98 22.12 14.18
C THR A 18 38.71 22.79 13.01
N GLU A 19 38.01 23.07 11.90
CA GLU A 19 38.26 24.19 10.97
C GLU A 19 37.49 24.00 9.64
N ARG A 20 36.36 24.72 9.47
CA ARG A 20 36.11 25.67 8.36
C ARG A 20 34.62 26.01 8.22
N ARG A 21 34.24 27.13 8.83
CA ARG A 21 33.10 27.97 8.42
C ARG A 21 33.66 29.19 7.67
N TRP A 22 33.52 29.23 6.35
CA TRP A 22 33.59 30.43 5.48
C TRP A 22 33.30 29.92 4.06
N PHE A 23 32.23 30.29 3.34
CA PHE A 23 31.76 31.63 3.02
C PHE A 23 30.24 31.67 2.83
N ALA A 24 29.62 32.72 3.33
CA ALA A 24 28.39 33.28 2.80
C ALA A 24 28.73 34.65 2.20
N ARG A 25 28.46 34.86 0.90
CA ARG A 25 27.73 36.01 0.32
C ARG A 25 27.94 36.16 -1.19
N ARG A 26 26.82 36.01 -1.91
CA ARG A 26 26.24 36.87 -2.96
C ARG A 26 27.13 37.49 -4.04
N SER A 27 26.67 37.31 -5.28
CA SER A 27 26.38 38.28 -6.38
C SER A 27 26.84 37.65 -7.70
N GLY A 28 26.14 37.66 -8.84
CA GLY A 28 24.89 38.21 -9.29
C GLY A 28 24.76 37.89 -10.80
N LEU A 29 23.58 38.15 -11.37
CA LEU A 29 23.30 38.36 -12.79
C LEU A 29 23.58 37.21 -13.79
N ALA A 30 22.51 36.53 -14.20
CA ALA A 30 22.31 36.17 -15.61
C ALA A 30 20.84 36.42 -15.97
N VAL A 31 20.63 37.50 -16.72
CA VAL A 31 19.38 37.87 -17.41
C VAL A 31 19.55 37.53 -18.88
N GLY A 32 18.50 36.98 -19.50
CA GLY A 32 18.35 36.76 -20.95
C GLY A 32 18.51 35.29 -21.35
N ALA A 33 17.56 34.60 -21.99
CA ALA A 33 16.51 35.07 -22.87
C ALA A 33 15.24 34.19 -22.76
N ALA A 34 14.09 34.85 -22.67
CA ALA A 34 12.80 34.33 -23.08
C ALA A 34 12.37 35.15 -24.30
N VAL A 35 11.87 34.51 -25.36
CA VAL A 35 10.81 34.98 -26.29
C VAL A 35 10.71 34.04 -27.52
N LEU A 36 9.46 33.61 -27.81
CA LEU A 36 8.89 32.84 -28.96
C LEU A 36 9.10 31.30 -28.92
N ALA A 37 8.09 30.43 -29.07
CA ALA A 37 6.80 30.58 -29.73
C ALA A 37 5.71 29.65 -29.11
N PRO A 38 4.45 30.10 -29.02
CA PRO A 38 3.29 29.25 -28.75
C PRO A 38 2.82 28.56 -30.05
N THR A 39 1.92 27.58 -29.92
CA THR A 39 1.12 26.94 -30.98
C THR A 39 1.76 25.79 -31.78
N ALA A 40 1.66 24.57 -31.24
CA ALA A 40 1.55 23.34 -32.03
C ALA A 40 0.98 22.21 -31.16
N LEU A 41 -0.34 22.16 -31.02
CA LEU A 41 -1.13 20.96 -30.67
C LEU A 41 -2.66 21.19 -30.69
N ALA A 42 -3.13 22.36 -31.15
CA ALA A 42 -4.55 22.62 -31.44
C ALA A 42 -4.95 22.30 -32.91
N GLY A 43 -4.09 21.60 -33.67
CA GLY A 43 -4.26 21.36 -35.11
C GLY A 43 -4.60 19.93 -35.53
N TRP A 44 -4.90 19.02 -34.58
CA TRP A 44 -5.15 17.60 -34.89
C TRP A 44 -6.57 17.10 -34.58
N VAL A 45 -7.48 18.00 -34.17
CA VAL A 45 -8.89 17.66 -33.87
C VAL A 45 -9.88 18.33 -34.85
N LEU A 46 -9.41 18.92 -35.96
CA LEU A 46 -10.27 19.65 -36.90
C LEU A 46 -10.21 19.17 -38.37
N VAL A 47 -9.98 17.88 -38.62
CA VAL A 47 -10.16 17.27 -39.96
C VAL A 47 -10.82 15.89 -39.86
N GLN A 48 -11.99 15.81 -39.21
CA GLN A 48 -12.96 14.71 -39.41
C GLN A 48 -14.43 15.19 -39.31
N VAL A 49 -14.70 16.49 -39.41
CA VAL A 49 -16.08 17.03 -39.46
C VAL A 49 -16.15 18.12 -40.51
N THR A 50 -16.19 17.72 -41.79
CA THR A 50 -16.92 18.38 -42.90
C THR A 50 -16.59 17.68 -44.22
N THR A 51 -17.20 16.53 -44.49
CA THR A 51 -17.73 16.09 -45.79
C THR A 51 -18.26 14.66 -45.59
N GLY A 52 -19.58 14.54 -45.46
CA GLY A 52 -20.27 13.25 -45.48
C GLY A 52 -20.55 12.77 -46.91
N ALA A 53 -20.61 11.45 -47.08
CA ALA A 53 -21.38 10.67 -48.06
C ALA A 53 -20.92 9.20 -47.88
N GLY A 54 -21.73 8.16 -47.74
CA GLY A 54 -23.18 7.92 -47.67
C GLY A 54 -23.35 6.48 -47.14
N ALA A 55 -24.36 6.24 -46.31
CA ALA A 55 -25.51 5.39 -46.62
C ALA A 55 -25.21 3.87 -46.60
N ASP A 56 -25.71 3.17 -45.57
CA ASP A 56 -26.73 2.14 -45.81
C ASP A 56 -27.52 1.80 -44.54
N ASP A 57 -28.83 1.80 -44.73
CA ASP A 57 -29.92 1.54 -43.80
C ASP A 57 -30.00 0.07 -43.36
N ALA A 58 -30.20 -0.18 -42.07
CA ALA A 58 -31.07 -1.26 -41.59
C ALA A 58 -31.35 -1.15 -40.07
N ARG A 59 -32.56 -0.71 -39.70
CA ARG A 59 -33.18 -1.01 -38.40
C ARG A 59 -34.62 -1.46 -38.63
N PRO A 60 -35.07 -2.49 -37.89
CA PRO A 60 -36.39 -2.39 -37.24
C PRO A 60 -36.36 -2.94 -35.79
N PRO A 61 -37.48 -3.07 -35.04
CA PRO A 61 -37.90 -2.06 -34.08
C PRO A 61 -37.93 -2.54 -32.61
N ARG A 62 -38.05 -1.58 -31.68
CA ARG A 62 -38.42 -1.81 -30.28
C ARG A 62 -39.93 -2.09 -30.18
N ILE A 63 -40.31 -3.16 -29.48
CA ILE A 63 -41.69 -3.43 -29.06
C ILE A 63 -41.82 -3.14 -27.57
N VAL A 64 -42.86 -2.37 -27.24
CA VAL A 64 -43.29 -1.98 -25.90
C VAL A 64 -44.19 -3.09 -25.31
N MET A 65 -44.11 -3.28 -24.00
CA MET A 65 -44.86 -4.27 -23.21
C MET A 65 -46.39 -4.08 -23.25
N PRO A 66 -47.13 -5.06 -22.70
CA PRO A 66 -48.05 -4.69 -21.64
C PRO A 66 -47.95 -5.59 -20.39
N ALA A 67 -48.24 -4.95 -19.25
CA ALA A 67 -48.44 -5.56 -17.95
C ALA A 67 -49.79 -6.29 -17.87
N ALA A 68 -49.85 -7.35 -17.06
CA ALA A 68 -51.10 -7.89 -16.55
C ALA A 68 -50.92 -8.49 -15.14
N SER A 69 -51.83 -8.14 -14.25
CA SER A 69 -52.19 -8.79 -12.97
C SER A 69 -53.69 -8.49 -12.77
N PRO A 70 -54.42 -9.16 -11.87
CA PRO A 70 -54.32 -10.52 -11.33
C PRO A 70 -55.65 -11.30 -11.57
N THR A 71 -55.71 -12.59 -11.26
CA THR A 71 -56.98 -13.29 -11.02
C THR A 71 -56.85 -14.27 -9.86
N ASP A 72 -57.70 -14.04 -8.85
CA ASP A 72 -58.02 -14.94 -7.74
C ASP A 72 -58.67 -16.23 -8.23
N ALA A 73 -58.28 -17.35 -7.64
CA ALA A 73 -59.17 -18.50 -7.45
C ALA A 73 -58.66 -19.36 -6.27
N ALA A 74 -59.38 -19.27 -5.16
CA ALA A 74 -59.24 -20.18 -4.03
C ALA A 74 -59.84 -21.56 -4.36
N ALA A 75 -59.13 -22.64 -4.02
CA ALA A 75 -59.72 -23.95 -3.79
C ALA A 75 -58.84 -24.77 -2.82
N ALA A 76 -59.51 -25.51 -1.96
CA ALA A 76 -59.01 -26.07 -0.70
C ALA A 76 -58.08 -27.30 -0.83
N THR A 77 -57.33 -27.52 0.24
CA THR A 77 -56.39 -28.62 0.57
C THR A 77 -56.97 -30.03 0.48
N PRO A 78 -56.09 -31.06 0.40
CA PRO A 78 -55.79 -31.81 1.62
C PRO A 78 -54.28 -31.98 1.89
N SER A 79 -53.99 -31.96 3.18
CA SER A 79 -52.69 -32.15 3.83
C SER A 79 -52.13 -33.56 3.60
N SER A 80 -50.93 -33.64 3.01
CA SER A 80 -50.04 -34.81 3.10
C SER A 80 -48.76 -34.41 3.86
N ALA A 81 -48.43 -35.21 4.87
CA ALA A 81 -47.28 -35.00 5.75
C ALA A 81 -45.94 -35.10 4.99
N PRO A 82 -44.93 -34.27 5.28
CA PRO A 82 -43.59 -34.48 4.73
C PRO A 82 -42.88 -35.61 5.49
N ALA A 83 -42.37 -36.59 4.74
CA ALA A 83 -41.45 -37.59 5.26
C ALA A 83 -40.13 -36.91 5.69
N GLU A 84 -39.63 -37.29 6.88
CA GLU A 84 -38.33 -36.88 7.40
C GLU A 84 -37.20 -37.35 6.47
N GLY A 85 -36.55 -36.40 5.81
CA GLY A 85 -35.27 -36.63 5.14
C GLY A 85 -34.13 -36.77 6.17
N PRO A 86 -33.06 -37.50 5.86
CA PRO A 86 -31.98 -37.76 6.80
C PRO A 86 -31.31 -36.44 7.22
N ALA A 87 -31.15 -36.26 8.53
CA ALA A 87 -30.50 -35.12 9.14
C ALA A 87 -29.11 -34.90 8.53
N LYS A 88 -28.88 -33.73 7.94
CA LYS A 88 -27.53 -33.27 7.60
C LYS A 88 -26.75 -33.10 8.90
N SER A 89 -25.78 -33.98 9.15
CA SER A 89 -24.79 -33.78 10.21
C SER A 89 -24.19 -32.37 10.08
N PRO A 90 -24.05 -31.62 11.19
CA PRO A 90 -23.37 -30.33 11.14
C PRO A 90 -21.96 -30.52 10.59
N ALA A 91 -21.62 -29.77 9.55
CA ALA A 91 -20.23 -29.67 9.10
C ALA A 91 -19.38 -29.23 10.29
N ALA A 92 -18.37 -30.03 10.64
CA ALA A 92 -17.46 -29.72 11.72
C ALA A 92 -16.84 -28.33 11.50
N ALA A 93 -16.91 -27.47 12.51
CA ALA A 93 -16.25 -26.18 12.48
C ALA A 93 -14.75 -26.41 12.24
N PRO A 94 -14.09 -25.63 11.36
CA PRO A 94 -12.67 -25.80 11.11
C PRO A 94 -11.91 -25.66 12.44
N ALA A 95 -10.99 -26.60 12.69
CA ALA A 95 -10.13 -26.56 13.86
C ALA A 95 -9.41 -25.21 13.90
N LYS A 96 -9.47 -24.53 15.06
CA LYS A 96 -8.81 -23.24 15.27
C LYS A 96 -7.29 -23.46 15.21
N GLY A 97 -6.69 -23.18 14.06
CA GLY A 97 -5.23 -23.19 13.90
C GLY A 97 -4.56 -22.17 14.83
N PRO A 98 -3.23 -22.21 14.95
CA PRO A 98 -2.46 -21.36 15.88
C PRO A 98 -2.63 -19.85 15.68
N LEU A 99 -3.17 -19.43 14.52
CA LEU A 99 -3.40 -18.03 14.17
C LEU A 99 -4.86 -17.59 14.38
N ALA A 100 -5.75 -18.50 14.81
CA ALA A 100 -7.15 -18.20 15.00
C ALA A 100 -7.34 -17.11 16.07
N GLY A 101 -8.04 -16.04 15.70
CA GLY A 101 -8.28 -14.89 16.57
C GLY A 101 -7.22 -13.79 16.49
N LYS A 102 -6.13 -14.00 15.75
CA LYS A 102 -5.18 -12.93 15.42
C LYS A 102 -5.79 -11.95 14.44
N THR A 103 -5.56 -10.66 14.67
CA THR A 103 -6.06 -9.56 13.84
C THR A 103 -4.90 -8.89 13.12
N VAL A 104 -5.01 -8.76 11.79
CA VAL A 104 -4.08 -8.00 10.96
C VAL A 104 -4.80 -6.83 10.34
N VAL A 105 -4.20 -5.64 10.41
CA VAL A 105 -4.67 -4.47 9.67
C VAL A 105 -3.78 -4.27 8.45
N ILE A 106 -4.40 -4.18 7.28
CA ILE A 106 -3.75 -3.86 6.02
C ILE A 106 -4.14 -2.44 5.65
N ASP A 107 -3.15 -1.61 5.35
CA ASP A 107 -3.34 -0.24 4.90
C ASP A 107 -2.93 -0.12 3.43
N PRO A 108 -3.89 -0.14 2.47
CA PRO A 108 -3.57 0.17 1.09
C PRO A 108 -3.16 1.64 1.01
N GLY A 109 -1.92 1.92 0.61
CA GLY A 109 -1.42 3.29 0.49
C GLY A 109 -2.27 4.14 -0.44
N HIS A 110 -2.49 5.41 -0.06
CA HIS A 110 -3.26 6.40 -0.83
C HIS A 110 -4.74 6.02 -1.03
N ASN A 111 -5.46 6.78 -1.85
CA ASN A 111 -6.81 6.45 -2.31
C ASN A 111 -6.94 6.83 -3.79
N THR A 112 -7.59 5.98 -4.58
CA THR A 112 -7.74 6.12 -6.02
C THR A 112 -8.49 7.40 -6.43
N GLY A 113 -9.26 8.03 -5.54
CA GLY A 113 -9.92 9.31 -5.78
C GLY A 113 -9.14 10.55 -5.34
N ASN A 114 -8.02 10.42 -4.62
CA ASN A 114 -7.28 11.56 -4.01
C ASN A 114 -6.95 12.68 -5.01
N PHE A 115 -6.62 12.34 -6.25
CA PHE A 115 -6.27 13.34 -7.29
C PHE A 115 -7.41 14.31 -7.64
N LYS A 116 -8.66 14.01 -7.25
CA LYS A 116 -9.82 14.89 -7.42
C LYS A 116 -10.13 15.73 -6.17
N HIS A 117 -9.39 15.52 -5.08
CA HIS A 117 -9.68 16.04 -3.73
C HIS A 117 -8.42 16.63 -3.08
N THR A 118 -7.62 17.35 -3.87
CA THR A 118 -6.32 17.90 -3.41
C THR A 118 -6.49 18.82 -2.20
N SER A 119 -7.56 19.64 -2.18
CA SER A 119 -7.81 20.55 -1.05
C SER A 119 -8.08 19.84 0.27
N GLU A 120 -8.67 18.64 0.21
CA GLU A 120 -9.00 17.84 1.38
C GLU A 120 -7.79 17.06 1.88
N ILE A 121 -7.00 16.48 0.98
CA ILE A 121 -5.80 15.71 1.34
C ILE A 121 -4.61 16.61 1.74
N ASP A 122 -4.57 17.87 1.29
CA ASP A 122 -3.52 18.83 1.69
C ASP A 122 -3.70 19.37 3.12
N LYS A 123 -4.85 19.11 3.76
CA LYS A 123 -5.09 19.52 5.15
C LYS A 123 -4.06 18.88 6.08
N LYS A 124 -3.48 19.70 6.96
CA LYS A 124 -2.40 19.24 7.84
C LYS A 124 -2.92 18.50 9.07
N VAL A 125 -2.44 17.27 9.28
CA VAL A 125 -2.65 16.44 10.46
C VAL A 125 -1.37 16.36 11.29
N ASP A 126 -1.52 16.18 12.60
CA ASP A 126 -0.40 16.02 13.53
C ASP A 126 0.11 14.58 13.50
N ILE A 127 1.41 14.40 13.29
CA ILE A 127 2.07 13.09 13.23
C ILE A 127 3.00 12.82 14.43
N GLY A 128 2.87 13.62 15.48
CA GLY A 128 3.68 13.58 16.71
C GLY A 128 5.02 14.29 16.61
N THR A 129 5.72 14.17 15.49
CA THR A 129 7.01 14.86 15.25
C THR A 129 6.85 16.22 14.57
N ASN A 130 5.85 16.36 13.70
CA ASN A 130 5.49 17.59 13.00
C ASN A 130 4.04 17.50 12.47
N ARG A 131 3.65 18.39 11.55
CA ARG A 131 2.38 18.26 10.80
C ARG A 131 2.63 17.97 9.33
N LYS A 132 1.89 17.01 8.77
CA LYS A 132 1.94 16.60 7.36
C LYS A 132 0.55 16.60 6.73
N GLU A 133 0.51 16.55 5.42
CA GLU A 133 -0.70 16.38 4.60
C GLU A 133 -1.51 15.17 5.11
N CYS A 134 -2.83 15.29 5.08
CA CYS A 134 -3.78 14.25 5.45
C CYS A 134 -3.51 12.99 4.63
N ASP A 135 -3.34 13.12 3.32
CA ASP A 135 -2.95 12.03 2.42
C ASP A 135 -2.24 12.61 1.20
N THR A 136 -1.74 11.77 0.30
CA THR A 136 -1.20 12.19 -1.00
C THR A 136 -1.79 11.34 -2.12
N THR A 137 -1.57 11.74 -3.37
CA THR A 137 -2.05 10.97 -4.53
C THR A 137 -1.30 9.66 -4.76
N GLY A 138 -0.10 9.53 -4.18
CA GLY A 138 0.89 8.53 -4.57
C GLY A 138 1.55 8.85 -5.91
N THR A 139 2.44 7.97 -6.34
CA THR A 139 3.13 8.04 -7.63
C THR A 139 2.36 7.29 -8.73
N THR A 140 2.96 7.21 -9.91
CA THR A 140 2.46 6.43 -11.05
C THR A 140 3.62 5.74 -11.76
N THR A 141 3.34 4.71 -12.56
CA THR A 141 4.28 4.29 -13.60
C THR A 141 4.37 5.35 -14.69
N ASN A 142 5.40 5.27 -15.53
CA ASN A 142 5.53 6.12 -16.71
C ASN A 142 4.37 5.92 -17.72
N SER A 143 3.68 4.78 -17.66
CA SER A 143 2.47 4.47 -18.45
C SER A 143 1.16 4.89 -17.78
N GLY A 144 1.20 5.48 -16.58
CA GLY A 144 0.03 6.00 -15.89
C GLY A 144 -0.69 5.04 -14.94
N TYR A 145 -0.14 3.84 -14.68
CA TYR A 145 -0.71 2.96 -13.64
C TYR A 145 -0.48 3.57 -12.26
N MET A 146 -1.54 3.79 -11.49
CA MET A 146 -1.47 4.55 -10.25
C MET A 146 -0.99 3.68 -9.08
N GLU A 147 -0.18 4.26 -8.20
CA GLU A 147 0.21 3.60 -6.95
C GLU A 147 -1.02 3.18 -6.14
N ALA A 148 -2.01 4.06 -5.99
CA ALA A 148 -3.25 3.78 -5.27
C ALA A 148 -4.04 2.57 -5.84
N GLU A 149 -3.93 2.30 -7.14
CA GLU A 149 -4.55 1.11 -7.76
C GLU A 149 -3.73 -0.14 -7.48
N PHE A 150 -2.40 -0.03 -7.55
CA PHE A 150 -1.47 -1.10 -7.20
C PHE A 150 -1.64 -1.55 -5.74
N THR A 151 -1.58 -0.61 -4.80
CA THR A 151 -1.64 -0.88 -3.36
C THR A 151 -2.97 -1.52 -2.97
N LEU A 152 -4.08 -1.04 -3.54
CA LEU A 152 -5.41 -1.59 -3.31
C LEU A 152 -5.55 -3.03 -3.83
N ASP A 153 -5.01 -3.34 -5.02
CA ASP A 153 -5.03 -4.69 -5.57
C ASP A 153 -4.19 -5.66 -4.72
N VAL A 154 -2.94 -5.31 -4.40
CA VAL A 154 -2.07 -6.14 -3.55
C VAL A 154 -2.68 -6.34 -2.16
N SER A 155 -3.26 -5.30 -1.57
CA SER A 155 -3.89 -5.38 -0.25
C SER A 155 -5.11 -6.29 -0.22
N ARG A 156 -5.94 -6.28 -1.29
CA ARG A 156 -7.07 -7.20 -1.43
C ARG A 156 -6.62 -8.65 -1.57
N ARG A 157 -5.55 -8.90 -2.34
CA ARG A 157 -4.93 -10.23 -2.45
C ARG A 157 -4.37 -10.69 -1.11
N LEU A 158 -3.66 -9.81 -0.41
CA LEU A 158 -3.08 -10.08 0.90
C LEU A 158 -4.16 -10.44 1.92
N ARG A 159 -5.29 -9.70 1.94
CA ARG A 159 -6.46 -10.06 2.76
C ARG A 159 -6.90 -11.49 2.48
N THR A 160 -7.15 -11.85 1.21
CA THR A 160 -7.60 -13.20 0.84
C THR A 160 -6.63 -14.28 1.33
N VAL A 161 -5.31 -14.06 1.17
CA VAL A 161 -4.29 -15.02 1.63
C VAL A 161 -4.31 -15.17 3.16
N LEU A 162 -4.44 -14.07 3.91
CA LEU A 162 -4.45 -14.10 5.38
C LEU A 162 -5.76 -14.68 5.94
N GLU A 163 -6.92 -14.33 5.36
CA GLU A 163 -8.21 -14.90 5.76
C GLU A 163 -8.26 -16.42 5.53
N ALA A 164 -7.67 -16.91 4.43
CA ALA A 164 -7.53 -18.35 4.18
C ALA A 164 -6.67 -19.07 5.24
N LYS A 165 -5.82 -18.34 5.97
CA LYS A 165 -5.02 -18.85 7.10
C LYS A 165 -5.72 -18.67 8.46
N GLY A 166 -6.97 -18.18 8.47
CA GLY A 166 -7.79 -18.05 9.67
C GLY A 166 -7.61 -16.76 10.47
N LEU A 167 -6.91 -15.76 9.90
CA LEU A 167 -6.74 -14.45 10.54
C LEU A 167 -7.98 -13.57 10.30
N LYS A 168 -8.30 -12.73 11.28
CA LYS A 168 -9.20 -11.60 11.08
C LYS A 168 -8.42 -10.50 10.36
N VAL A 169 -8.94 -10.00 9.24
CA VAL A 169 -8.29 -8.93 8.48
C VAL A 169 -9.17 -7.69 8.43
N VAL A 170 -8.56 -6.54 8.68
CA VAL A 170 -9.21 -5.22 8.57
C VAL A 170 -8.42 -4.42 7.53
N LEU A 171 -9.11 -3.80 6.57
CA LEU A 171 -8.51 -2.82 5.67
C LEU A 171 -8.80 -1.41 6.18
N THR A 172 -7.83 -0.49 6.10
CA THR A 172 -8.05 0.91 6.48
C THR A 172 -9.08 1.61 5.59
N HIS A 173 -9.22 1.18 4.32
CA HIS A 173 -10.29 1.57 3.42
C HIS A 173 -10.43 0.56 2.27
N GLN A 174 -11.52 0.62 1.52
CA GLN A 174 -11.74 -0.25 0.35
C GLN A 174 -12.01 0.52 -0.96
N ALA A 175 -11.61 1.79 -1.01
CA ALA A 175 -12.00 2.77 -2.05
C ALA A 175 -13.53 3.00 -2.10
N ASP A 176 -14.14 2.97 -0.92
CA ASP A 176 -15.56 3.20 -0.62
C ASP A 176 -15.87 4.66 -0.25
N ARG A 177 -14.84 5.52 -0.26
CA ARG A 177 -14.93 6.97 -0.02
C ARG A 177 -14.14 7.75 -1.08
N PRO A 178 -14.53 9.01 -1.38
CA PRO A 178 -13.95 9.79 -2.48
C PRO A 178 -12.45 10.11 -2.33
N PHE A 179 -11.93 10.22 -1.11
CA PHE A 179 -10.52 10.49 -0.82
C PHE A 179 -10.16 10.02 0.60
N GLY A 180 -8.88 9.93 0.96
CA GLY A 180 -8.42 9.48 2.28
C GLY A 180 -8.77 8.00 2.56
N PRO A 181 -8.81 7.51 3.81
CA PRO A 181 -8.62 8.20 5.10
C PRO A 181 -7.31 8.97 5.24
N CYS A 182 -7.29 9.97 6.13
CA CYS A 182 -6.05 10.65 6.46
C CYS A 182 -5.08 9.71 7.19
N ILE A 183 -3.77 9.96 7.14
CA ILE A 183 -2.73 9.09 7.71
C ILE A 183 -2.88 8.86 9.23
N ASP A 184 -3.42 9.83 9.95
CA ASP A 184 -3.78 9.72 11.38
C ASP A 184 -5.02 8.83 11.59
N GLU A 185 -6.03 8.96 10.74
CA GLU A 185 -7.20 8.07 10.72
C GLU A 185 -6.79 6.62 10.41
N ARG A 186 -5.89 6.41 9.44
CA ARG A 186 -5.33 5.09 9.10
C ARG A 186 -4.60 4.45 10.29
N ALA A 187 -3.81 5.23 11.03
CA ALA A 187 -3.15 4.75 12.24
C ALA A 187 -4.16 4.41 13.36
N ARG A 188 -5.17 5.27 13.56
CA ARG A 188 -6.23 5.06 14.55
C ARG A 188 -7.02 3.77 14.29
N ILE A 189 -7.35 3.44 13.04
CA ILE A 189 -8.01 2.18 12.68
C ILE A 189 -7.18 0.97 13.15
N GLY A 190 -5.86 1.02 12.95
CA GLY A 190 -4.95 -0.03 13.43
C GLY A 190 -4.97 -0.18 14.95
N ASN A 191 -4.97 0.94 15.66
CA ASN A 191 -4.95 0.98 17.13
C ASN A 191 -6.27 0.48 17.72
N GLU A 192 -7.41 0.94 17.20
CA GLU A 192 -8.76 0.54 17.66
C GLU A 192 -9.08 -0.92 17.36
N ALA A 193 -8.53 -1.46 16.27
CA ALA A 193 -8.66 -2.89 15.96
C ALA A 193 -7.86 -3.80 16.92
N ALA A 194 -7.00 -3.22 17.78
CA ALA A 194 -6.04 -3.95 18.62
C ALA A 194 -5.25 -4.99 17.80
N ALA A 195 -4.81 -4.59 16.60
CA ALA A 195 -4.18 -5.50 15.65
C ALA A 195 -2.87 -6.08 16.20
N ASP A 196 -2.64 -7.37 15.99
CA ASP A 196 -1.38 -8.03 16.32
C ASP A 196 -0.26 -7.61 15.35
N ALA A 197 -0.61 -7.22 14.12
CA ALA A 197 0.30 -6.64 13.14
C ALA A 197 -0.43 -5.67 12.20
N VAL A 198 0.26 -4.60 11.81
CA VAL A 198 -0.21 -3.62 10.82
C VAL A 198 0.80 -3.52 9.69
N VAL A 199 0.34 -3.60 8.45
CA VAL A 199 1.20 -3.44 7.27
C VAL A 199 0.60 -2.43 6.32
N SER A 200 1.36 -1.38 6.00
CA SER A 200 1.01 -0.44 4.93
C SER A 200 1.70 -0.85 3.64
N VAL A 201 0.94 -1.01 2.56
CA VAL A 201 1.41 -1.47 1.26
C VAL A 201 1.53 -0.28 0.32
N HIS A 202 2.73 -0.06 -0.22
CA HIS A 202 3.09 1.07 -1.07
C HIS A 202 3.99 0.62 -2.25
N ALA A 203 4.23 1.55 -3.18
CA ALA A 203 5.31 1.45 -4.15
C ALA A 203 5.95 2.83 -4.37
N ASP A 204 7.27 2.85 -4.55
CA ASP A 204 8.03 4.10 -4.55
C ASP A 204 8.05 4.75 -5.94
N GLY A 205 8.43 6.02 -6.01
CA GLY A 205 8.63 6.78 -7.23
C GLY A 205 9.93 7.58 -7.20
N VAL A 206 11.03 6.96 -7.61
CA VAL A 206 12.37 7.57 -7.65
C VAL A 206 12.98 7.47 -9.05
N SER A 207 14.11 8.13 -9.32
CA SER A 207 14.70 8.15 -10.67
C SER A 207 14.94 6.74 -11.28
N GLU A 208 14.79 6.61 -12.59
CA GLU A 208 15.09 5.38 -13.37
C GLU A 208 16.47 4.80 -13.01
N GLY A 209 16.59 3.47 -13.00
CA GLY A 209 17.80 2.76 -12.58
C GLY A 209 17.83 2.40 -11.09
N ASN A 210 17.06 3.11 -10.27
CA ASN A 210 16.80 2.73 -8.88
C ASN A 210 15.68 1.69 -8.85
N ARG A 211 15.91 0.57 -8.18
CA ARG A 211 15.03 -0.61 -8.17
C ARG A 211 15.07 -1.33 -6.84
N GLY A 212 14.06 -2.15 -6.61
CA GLY A 212 13.99 -3.09 -5.50
C GLY A 212 13.06 -2.62 -4.38
N TYR A 213 12.71 -3.56 -3.52
CA TYR A 213 11.78 -3.32 -2.42
C TYR A 213 12.50 -2.76 -1.19
N HIS A 214 11.75 -2.08 -0.32
CA HIS A 214 12.24 -1.79 1.02
C HIS A 214 11.12 -1.79 2.05
N ILE A 215 11.48 -2.09 3.30
CA ILE A 215 10.62 -2.07 4.47
C ILE A 215 10.99 -0.88 5.33
N ILE A 216 10.01 -0.03 5.61
CA ILE A 216 10.18 1.10 6.51
C ILE A 216 9.72 0.71 7.91
N LEU A 217 10.64 0.85 8.87
CA LEU A 217 10.48 0.56 10.27
C LEU A 217 10.31 1.87 11.07
N PRO A 218 9.51 1.88 12.14
CA PRO A 218 9.37 3.05 12.99
C PRO A 218 10.69 3.32 13.73
N ALA A 219 11.15 4.57 13.70
CA ALA A 219 12.08 5.08 14.67
C ALA A 219 11.43 5.19 16.05
N LYS A 220 12.25 5.33 17.10
CA LYS A 220 11.76 5.66 18.44
C LYS A 220 11.35 7.13 18.50
N VAL A 221 10.05 7.38 18.55
CA VAL A 221 9.43 8.71 18.61
C VAL A 221 8.64 8.82 19.91
N LYS A 222 8.72 9.99 20.55
CA LYS A 222 7.88 10.36 21.70
C LYS A 222 7.56 11.85 21.64
N GLY A 223 6.31 12.19 21.32
CA GLY A 223 5.84 13.57 21.15
C GLY A 223 4.41 13.64 20.63
N GLY A 224 3.62 14.59 21.15
CA GLY A 224 2.19 14.67 20.84
C GLY A 224 1.47 13.37 21.19
N ALA A 225 0.70 12.84 20.23
CA ALA A 225 0.03 11.54 20.35
C ALA A 225 0.93 10.33 20.01
N ALA A 226 2.16 10.55 19.54
CA ALA A 226 3.08 9.49 19.14
C ALA A 226 3.93 8.98 20.31
N ASP A 227 3.90 7.65 20.54
CA ASP A 227 4.85 6.91 21.37
C ASP A 227 5.10 5.53 20.76
N THR A 228 6.18 5.41 19.98
CA THR A 228 6.53 4.16 19.30
C THR A 228 7.45 3.26 20.12
N ALA A 229 7.80 3.64 21.36
CA ALA A 229 8.86 2.98 22.13
C ALA A 229 8.59 1.48 22.36
N LYS A 230 7.31 1.08 22.46
CA LYS A 230 6.91 -0.32 22.64
C LYS A 230 6.88 -1.13 21.34
N ILE A 231 6.80 -0.48 20.19
CA ILE A 231 6.59 -1.14 18.90
C ILE A 231 7.86 -1.23 18.05
N VAL A 232 8.92 -0.45 18.33
CA VAL A 232 10.15 -0.46 17.50
C VAL A 232 10.78 -1.85 17.37
N GLY A 233 10.85 -2.63 18.45
CA GLY A 233 11.38 -4.00 18.44
C GLY A 233 10.48 -4.97 17.66
N PRO A 234 9.20 -5.13 18.06
CA PRO A 234 8.26 -5.99 17.34
C PRO A 234 8.09 -5.63 15.85
N SER A 235 8.11 -4.33 15.51
CA SER A 235 8.01 -3.89 14.11
C SER A 235 9.25 -4.25 13.31
N ARG A 236 10.43 -4.24 13.93
CA ARG A 236 11.66 -4.72 13.29
C ARG A 236 11.59 -6.21 12.96
N ASP A 237 11.16 -7.05 13.91
CA ASP A 237 10.99 -8.49 13.68
C ASP A 237 9.96 -8.76 12.56
N LEU A 238 8.80 -8.08 12.62
CA LEU A 238 7.80 -8.13 11.55
C LEU A 238 8.40 -7.74 10.19
N GLY A 239 9.16 -6.65 10.13
CA GLY A 239 9.74 -6.14 8.90
C GLY A 239 10.84 -7.03 8.32
N GLU A 240 11.70 -7.60 9.16
CA GLU A 240 12.75 -8.55 8.77
C GLU A 240 12.14 -9.83 8.19
N ARG A 241 11.07 -10.35 8.81
CA ARG A 241 10.33 -11.50 8.29
C ARG A 241 9.63 -11.18 6.98
N ILE A 242 8.97 -10.03 6.85
CA ILE A 242 8.37 -9.61 5.57
C ILE A 242 9.44 -9.46 4.49
N ALA A 243 10.56 -8.79 4.77
CA ALA A 243 11.64 -8.61 3.79
C ALA A 243 12.16 -9.95 3.25
N SER A 244 12.48 -10.89 4.15
CA SER A 244 13.01 -12.21 3.75
C SER A 244 12.01 -13.02 2.93
N ASN A 245 10.74 -13.07 3.36
CA ASN A 245 9.70 -13.81 2.66
C ASN A 245 9.32 -13.14 1.32
N PHE A 246 9.27 -11.82 1.28
CA PHE A 246 9.00 -11.06 0.06
C PHE A 246 10.06 -11.32 -0.99
N ALA A 247 11.35 -11.19 -0.65
CA ALA A 247 12.46 -11.47 -1.56
C ALA A 247 12.40 -12.90 -2.10
N ARG A 248 12.20 -13.88 -1.21
CA ARG A 248 12.15 -15.31 -1.59
C ARG A 248 11.00 -15.62 -2.54
N THR A 249 9.82 -15.05 -2.29
CA THR A 249 8.61 -15.37 -3.06
C THR A 249 8.52 -14.60 -4.38
N THR A 250 8.97 -13.35 -4.40
CA THR A 250 8.91 -12.50 -5.61
C THR A 250 10.13 -12.62 -6.50
N GLY A 251 11.29 -12.97 -5.93
CA GLY A 251 12.60 -12.87 -6.59
C GLY A 251 13.16 -11.44 -6.63
N SER A 252 12.49 -10.47 -6.00
CA SER A 252 12.94 -9.08 -5.97
C SER A 252 14.13 -8.89 -5.03
N ALA A 253 15.07 -8.03 -5.43
CA ALA A 253 16.18 -7.61 -4.60
C ALA A 253 15.77 -6.44 -3.68
N PRO A 254 16.48 -6.26 -2.54
CA PRO A 254 16.40 -5.03 -1.77
C PRO A 254 16.71 -3.79 -2.63
N ALA A 255 16.13 -2.66 -2.24
CA ALA A 255 16.34 -1.37 -2.89
C ALA A 255 17.83 -1.03 -3.01
N ASN A 256 18.28 -0.66 -4.21
CA ASN A 256 19.68 -0.26 -4.47
C ASN A 256 19.97 1.22 -4.17
N TYR A 257 18.97 1.97 -3.68
CA TYR A 257 19.04 3.41 -3.45
C TYR A 257 18.82 3.81 -1.98
N LEU A 258 18.48 2.85 -1.11
CA LEU A 258 18.26 3.07 0.32
C LEU A 258 18.35 1.74 1.10
N GLY A 259 18.44 1.83 2.43
CA GLY A 259 18.46 0.65 3.32
C GLY A 259 19.78 -0.14 3.31
N SER A 260 20.87 0.46 2.81
CA SER A 260 22.24 -0.08 2.87
C SER A 260 22.36 -1.55 2.43
N GLY A 261 21.62 -1.94 1.39
CA GLY A 261 21.60 -3.30 0.85
C GLY A 261 20.75 -4.32 1.62
N THR A 262 20.24 -3.96 2.80
CA THR A 262 19.33 -4.83 3.59
C THR A 262 17.87 -4.68 3.18
N GLY A 263 17.52 -3.54 2.56
CA GLY A 263 16.15 -3.16 2.27
C GLY A 263 15.38 -2.72 3.51
N LEU A 264 16.03 -2.50 4.66
CA LEU A 264 15.38 -1.98 5.87
C LEU A 264 15.76 -0.52 6.08
N VAL A 265 14.77 0.33 6.33
CA VAL A 265 14.97 1.77 6.56
C VAL A 265 14.24 2.18 7.82
N VAL A 266 14.91 2.85 8.76
CA VAL A 266 14.28 3.39 9.98
C VAL A 266 13.94 4.85 9.76
N ARG A 267 12.69 5.25 10.01
CA ARG A 267 12.18 6.62 9.77
C ARG A 267 11.30 7.14 10.90
N ASP A 268 11.30 8.45 11.11
CA ASP A 268 10.53 9.19 12.13
C ASP A 268 9.57 10.24 11.53
N ASP A 269 9.40 10.25 10.21
CA ASP A 269 8.65 11.26 9.47
C ASP A 269 7.33 10.76 8.88
N LEU A 270 6.93 9.51 9.16
CA LEU A 270 5.71 8.89 8.62
C LEU A 270 4.63 8.80 9.70
N GLY A 271 3.56 9.60 9.58
CA GLY A 271 2.49 9.61 10.58
C GLY A 271 1.80 8.28 10.78
N GLY A 272 1.64 7.50 9.71
CA GLY A 272 1.13 6.14 9.81
C GLY A 272 1.98 5.24 10.72
N LEU A 273 3.31 5.42 10.80
CA LEU A 273 4.20 4.71 11.72
C LEU A 273 4.19 5.33 13.10
N ASN A 274 4.41 6.65 13.18
CA ASN A 274 4.59 7.37 14.44
C ASN A 274 3.37 7.26 15.37
N LEU A 275 2.16 7.27 14.78
CA LEU A 275 0.90 7.22 15.52
C LEU A 275 0.41 5.79 15.80
N SER A 276 1.14 4.76 15.36
CA SER A 276 0.78 3.37 15.63
C SER A 276 1.15 2.97 17.05
N THR A 277 0.22 2.32 17.75
CA THR A 277 0.47 1.64 19.04
C THR A 277 0.64 0.13 18.88
N GLN A 278 0.47 -0.39 17.66
CA GLN A 278 0.65 -1.80 17.30
C GLN A 278 1.92 -2.00 16.45
N PRO A 279 2.52 -3.21 16.41
CA PRO A 279 3.64 -3.52 15.53
C PRO A 279 3.29 -3.16 14.08
N LYS A 280 4.07 -2.28 13.45
CA LYS A 280 3.74 -1.71 12.14
C LYS A 280 4.94 -1.50 11.25
N VAL A 281 4.79 -1.83 9.97
CA VAL A 281 5.75 -1.52 8.92
C VAL A 281 5.08 -0.94 7.68
N PHE A 282 5.85 -0.26 6.84
CA PHE A 282 5.48 0.00 5.44
C PHE A 282 6.33 -0.89 4.56
N ILE A 283 5.74 -1.44 3.50
CA ILE A 283 6.50 -2.06 2.41
C ILE A 283 6.34 -1.23 1.15
N GLU A 284 7.46 -0.75 0.64
CA GLU A 284 7.59 -0.18 -0.70
C GLU A 284 7.99 -1.32 -1.63
N CYS A 285 7.05 -1.77 -2.47
CA CYS A 285 7.18 -3.05 -3.18
C CYS A 285 8.16 -3.02 -4.37
N GLY A 286 8.54 -1.82 -4.82
CA GLY A 286 9.42 -1.55 -5.96
C GLY A 286 9.28 -0.09 -6.42
N ASN A 287 10.06 0.32 -7.41
CA ASN A 287 10.01 1.67 -7.97
C ASN A 287 9.11 1.73 -9.22
N MET A 288 7.97 2.43 -9.15
CA MET A 288 7.05 2.62 -10.28
C MET A 288 7.68 3.39 -11.44
N ARG A 289 8.73 4.17 -11.19
CA ARG A 289 9.40 5.01 -12.20
C ARG A 289 10.54 4.31 -12.93
N ASP A 290 10.95 3.12 -12.50
CA ASP A 290 11.88 2.25 -13.23
C ASP A 290 11.12 1.22 -14.07
N ALA A 291 11.50 1.06 -15.34
CA ALA A 291 10.75 0.22 -16.28
C ALA A 291 10.70 -1.27 -15.89
N LYS A 292 11.73 -1.80 -15.21
CA LYS A 292 11.78 -3.21 -14.81
C LYS A 292 10.89 -3.48 -13.60
N ASP A 293 10.95 -2.62 -12.59
CA ASP A 293 10.06 -2.72 -11.44
C ASP A 293 8.61 -2.45 -11.88
N ALA A 294 8.35 -1.45 -12.73
CA ALA A 294 7.01 -1.19 -13.27
C ALA A 294 6.42 -2.40 -14.01
N ALA A 295 7.22 -3.16 -14.76
CA ALA A 295 6.77 -4.39 -15.41
C ALA A 295 6.33 -5.47 -14.40
N LEU A 296 6.99 -5.56 -13.25
CA LEU A 296 6.59 -6.45 -12.16
C LEU A 296 5.32 -5.94 -11.47
N LEU A 297 5.28 -4.66 -11.09
CA LEU A 297 4.14 -4.06 -10.39
C LEU A 297 2.84 -4.11 -11.22
N THR A 298 2.95 -4.04 -12.55
CA THR A 298 1.80 -4.15 -13.46
C THR A 298 1.38 -5.60 -13.77
N SER A 299 2.20 -6.61 -13.46
CA SER A 299 1.84 -8.03 -13.61
C SER A 299 0.89 -8.50 -12.48
N PRO A 300 -0.30 -9.04 -12.81
CA PRO A 300 -1.19 -9.65 -11.83
C PRO A 300 -0.57 -10.84 -11.08
N GLU A 301 0.24 -11.65 -11.77
CA GLU A 301 0.92 -12.82 -11.21
C GLU A 301 1.96 -12.39 -10.18
N TRP A 302 2.73 -11.33 -10.49
CA TRP A 302 3.71 -10.80 -9.55
C TRP A 302 3.03 -10.14 -8.35
N ARG A 303 1.92 -9.39 -8.53
CA ARG A 303 1.15 -8.85 -7.40
C ARG A 303 0.60 -9.95 -6.48
N GLN A 304 0.25 -11.11 -7.02
CA GLN A 304 -0.11 -12.27 -6.21
C GLN A 304 1.09 -12.81 -5.41
N LYS A 305 2.28 -12.89 -6.01
CA LYS A 305 3.51 -13.27 -5.30
C LYS A 305 3.89 -12.26 -4.21
N ALA A 306 3.75 -10.96 -4.49
CA ALA A 306 3.97 -9.90 -3.51
C ALA A 306 3.05 -10.08 -2.30
N ALA A 307 1.75 -10.24 -2.52
CA ALA A 307 0.78 -10.52 -1.45
C ALA A 307 1.13 -11.80 -0.66
N GLN A 308 1.53 -12.88 -1.33
CA GLN A 308 1.93 -14.13 -0.68
C GLN A 308 3.19 -13.95 0.19
N GLY A 309 4.22 -13.27 -0.33
CA GLY A 309 5.45 -12.99 0.41
C GLY A 309 5.22 -12.13 1.66
N ILE A 310 4.37 -11.11 1.55
CA ILE A 310 3.95 -10.30 2.72
C ILE A 310 3.20 -11.18 3.73
N ALA A 311 2.24 -11.99 3.27
CA ALA A 311 1.43 -12.84 4.14
C ALA A 311 2.29 -13.86 4.92
N ASP A 312 3.27 -14.49 4.25
CA ASP A 312 4.14 -15.47 4.89
C ASP A 312 5.08 -14.82 5.93
N GLY A 313 5.51 -13.58 5.69
CA GLY A 313 6.24 -12.77 6.68
C GLY A 313 5.38 -12.48 7.93
N ILE A 314 4.13 -12.03 7.73
CA ILE A 314 3.19 -11.77 8.83
C ILE A 314 2.88 -13.03 9.62
N VAL A 315 2.62 -14.15 8.93
CA VAL A 315 2.34 -15.44 9.57
C VAL A 315 3.55 -15.92 10.38
N GLY A 316 4.75 -15.78 9.84
CA GLY A 316 5.98 -16.08 10.57
C GLY A 316 6.12 -15.22 11.82
N PHE A 317 5.80 -13.93 11.76
CA PHE A 317 5.84 -13.04 12.92
C PHE A 317 4.82 -13.44 13.99
N LEU A 318 3.59 -13.76 13.60
CA LEU A 318 2.50 -14.09 14.55
C LEU A 318 2.60 -15.51 15.11
N GLY A 319 3.29 -16.42 14.41
CA GLY A 319 3.45 -17.81 14.80
C GLY A 319 4.61 -18.10 15.76
N GLY A 320 5.55 -17.15 15.94
CA GLY A 320 6.81 -17.35 16.65
C GLY A 320 7.96 -17.71 15.73
#